data_AF-A0A7C6TD74-F1
#
_entry.id   AF-A0A7C6TD74-F1
#
_cell.length_a   1.000
_cell.length_b   1.000
_cell.length_c   1.000
_cell.angle_alpha   90.00
_cell.angle_beta   90.00
_cell.angle_gamma   90.00
#
_symmetry.space_group_name_H-M   'P 1'
#
loop_
_entity.id
_entity.type
_entity.pdbx_description
1 polymer ?
#
loop_
_entity_poly.entity_id
_entity_poly.type
_entity_poly.pdbx_seq_one_letter_code
_entity_poly.pdbx_strand_id
1 'polypeptide(L)'
;MTDRVSLIRRAAGNLRKEVQGLRAALLPPPAPGLYTYRLEQESHHGRVHLRIHPDGSGLLSRDVTEAVHLNATAAHVARMALEGISVAASIAALRRRYQGVGDPREEVARIYALVDAFRAPEPRCPRCAFPSLERIPAFSAPVSAPYKVDLALTYRCNNACAHCYNEPGRKAMPSLTTTEWRDALDRLARLGVLHVIFTGGEPTLFPDLIELIRHADHLGPIVGMNTNGRRLAEPGYVRALARAGLSHVQVTLASCRAEEHNAITGTDSFEETVAGIRRALESDLHTITNTT
;
A
#
# COMPACT_ATOMS: atom_id res chain seq x y z
N MET A 1 50.20 -11.29 -4.05
CA MET A 1 48.82 -11.16 -4.60
C MET A 1 47.80 -10.61 -3.59
N THR A 2 48.04 -10.74 -2.28
CA THR A 2 47.17 -10.29 -1.18
C THR A 2 47.04 -8.76 -1.04
N ASP A 3 48.09 -7.98 -1.36
CA ASP A 3 48.06 -6.50 -1.21
C ASP A 3 47.25 -5.75 -2.27
N ARG A 4 47.26 -6.20 -3.53
CA ARG A 4 46.47 -5.56 -4.61
C ARG A 4 44.96 -5.73 -4.39
N VAL A 5 44.52 -6.88 -3.88
CA VAL A 5 43.12 -7.14 -3.54
C VAL A 5 42.66 -6.27 -2.37
N SER A 6 43.53 -6.04 -1.38
CA SER A 6 43.30 -5.13 -0.25
C SER A 6 43.14 -3.67 -0.69
N LEU A 7 44.03 -3.19 -1.57
CA LEU A 7 43.96 -1.84 -2.16
C LEU A 7 42.72 -1.61 -3.01
N ILE A 8 42.35 -2.56 -3.88
CA ILE A 8 41.13 -2.47 -4.71
C ILE A 8 39.87 -2.46 -3.84
N ARG A 9 39.80 -3.29 -2.78
CA ARG A 9 38.68 -3.28 -1.83
C ARG A 9 38.57 -1.96 -1.08
N ARG A 10 39.70 -1.36 -0.67
CA ARG A 10 39.73 -0.04 -0.01
C ARG A 10 39.30 1.09 -0.95
N ALA A 11 39.79 1.10 -2.20
CA ALA A 11 39.42 2.08 -3.20
C ALA A 11 37.92 1.99 -3.57
N ALA A 12 37.41 0.78 -3.77
CA ALA A 12 35.98 0.55 -4.01
C ALA A 12 35.11 0.97 -2.80
N GLY A 13 35.58 0.71 -1.58
CA GLY A 13 34.92 1.16 -0.35
C GLY A 13 34.87 2.69 -0.21
N ASN A 14 35.95 3.38 -0.55
CA ASN A 14 36.01 4.84 -0.52
C ASN A 14 35.12 5.48 -1.59
N LEU A 15 35.17 4.97 -2.83
CA LEU A 15 34.30 5.43 -3.91
C LEU A 15 32.82 5.24 -3.56
N ARG A 16 32.44 4.10 -2.96
CA ARG A 16 31.08 3.85 -2.50
C ARG A 16 30.63 4.85 -1.43
N LYS A 17 31.51 5.20 -0.49
CA LYS A 17 31.23 6.21 0.55
C LYS A 17 31.07 7.60 -0.05
N GLU A 18 31.92 7.99 -0.99
CA GLU A 18 31.82 9.30 -1.68
C GLU A 18 30.52 9.40 -2.49
N VAL A 19 30.19 8.37 -3.27
CA VAL A 19 28.93 8.30 -4.03
C VAL A 19 27.72 8.38 -3.09
N GLN A 20 27.72 7.65 -1.98
CA GLN A 20 26.63 7.75 -0.98
C GLN A 20 26.56 9.14 -0.33
N GLY A 21 27.71 9.73 0.01
CA GLY A 21 27.79 11.06 0.60
C GLY A 21 27.29 12.17 -0.34
N LEU A 22 27.59 12.05 -1.63
CA LEU A 22 27.08 12.93 -2.69
C LEU A 22 25.57 12.74 -2.89
N ARG A 23 25.10 11.49 -3.03
CA ARG A 23 23.66 11.19 -3.15
C ARG A 23 22.86 11.72 -1.96
N ALA A 24 23.37 11.56 -0.74
CA ALA A 24 22.71 12.07 0.47
C ALA A 24 22.68 13.60 0.53
N ALA A 25 23.80 14.26 0.19
CA ALA A 25 23.86 15.72 0.18
C ALA A 25 22.95 16.35 -0.89
N LEU A 26 22.75 15.65 -2.00
CA LEU A 26 21.89 16.06 -3.11
C LEU A 26 20.42 15.65 -2.92
N LEU A 27 20.07 14.87 -1.89
CA LEU A 27 18.68 14.47 -1.65
C LEU A 27 17.97 15.54 -0.80
N PRO A 28 17.14 16.41 -1.39
CA PRO A 28 16.42 17.42 -0.63
C PRO A 28 15.41 16.76 0.32
N PRO A 29 14.88 17.52 1.31
CA PRO A 29 13.68 17.11 2.01
C PRO A 29 12.60 16.71 1.01
N PRO A 30 11.84 15.64 1.27
CA PRO A 30 10.87 15.16 0.32
C PRO A 30 9.76 16.18 0.06
N ALA A 31 9.34 16.31 -1.20
CA ALA A 31 8.14 17.05 -1.54
C ALA A 31 6.88 16.30 -1.06
N PRO A 32 5.76 16.99 -0.80
CA PRO A 32 4.50 16.36 -0.44
C PRO A 32 4.04 15.34 -1.49
N GLY A 33 3.46 14.24 -1.04
CA GLY A 33 2.99 13.15 -1.91
C GLY A 33 3.24 11.76 -1.32
N LEU A 34 2.86 10.72 -2.06
CA LEU A 34 3.06 9.32 -1.69
C LEU A 34 4.31 8.77 -2.39
N TYR A 35 5.23 8.22 -1.60
CA TYR A 35 6.39 7.48 -2.08
C TYR A 35 6.20 6.01 -1.73
N THR A 36 6.25 5.13 -2.74
CA THR A 36 6.02 3.70 -2.57
C THR A 36 7.28 2.91 -2.92
N TYR A 37 7.69 2.05 -2.01
CA TYR A 37 8.86 1.18 -2.13
C TYR A 37 8.40 -0.27 -2.12
N ARG A 38 8.60 -0.98 -3.24
CA ARG A 38 8.28 -2.40 -3.37
C ARG A 38 9.34 -3.24 -2.66
N LEU A 39 8.90 -4.20 -1.85
CA LEU A 39 9.76 -5.20 -1.23
C LEU A 39 9.74 -6.44 -2.13
N GLU A 40 10.85 -6.71 -2.82
CA GLU A 40 11.03 -7.93 -3.61
C GLU A 40 11.57 -9.03 -2.70
N GLN A 41 10.72 -10.02 -2.36
CA GLN A 41 11.12 -11.23 -1.63
C GLN A 41 10.50 -12.48 -2.26
N GLU A 42 11.18 -13.63 -2.10
CA GLU A 42 10.87 -14.89 -2.80
C GLU A 42 9.45 -15.43 -2.58
N SER A 43 8.77 -15.03 -1.50
CA SER A 43 7.44 -15.55 -1.12
C SER A 43 6.42 -14.50 -0.68
N HIS A 44 6.76 -13.21 -0.69
CA HIS A 44 5.83 -12.14 -0.29
C HIS A 44 6.11 -10.82 -1.02
N HIS A 45 5.06 -10.25 -1.60
CA HIS A 45 5.07 -8.92 -2.20
C HIS A 45 4.52 -7.92 -1.18
N GLY A 46 5.39 -7.19 -0.48
CA GLY A 46 5.02 -6.13 0.46
C GLY A 46 5.32 -4.75 -0.09
N ARG A 47 4.66 -3.72 0.47
CA ARG A 47 4.99 -2.32 0.18
C ARG A 47 5.24 -1.53 1.44
N VAL A 48 6.27 -0.71 1.38
CA VAL A 48 6.47 0.38 2.35
C VAL A 48 6.11 1.68 1.68
N HIS A 49 5.23 2.44 2.33
CA HIS A 49 4.77 3.72 1.88
C HIS A 49 5.26 4.80 2.82
N LEU A 50 5.80 5.88 2.25
CA LEU A 50 6.10 7.11 2.97
C LEU A 50 5.24 8.21 2.34
N ARG A 51 4.16 8.60 3.04
CA ARG A 51 3.37 9.77 2.64
C ARG A 51 3.93 11.01 3.30
N ILE A 52 4.18 12.06 2.54
CA ILE A 52 4.73 13.32 3.01
C ILE A 52 3.63 14.38 2.96
N HIS A 53 3.42 15.03 4.09
CA HIS A 53 2.43 16.08 4.30
C HIS A 53 2.97 17.45 3.83
N PRO A 54 2.09 18.44 3.60
CA PRO A 54 2.50 19.79 3.18
C PRO A 54 3.48 20.49 4.14
N ASP A 55 3.42 20.19 5.44
CA ASP A 55 4.35 20.71 6.46
C ASP A 55 5.69 19.95 6.54
N GLY A 56 5.88 18.94 5.68
CA GLY A 56 7.05 18.08 5.63
C GLY A 56 7.01 16.89 6.57
N SER A 57 6.06 16.82 7.51
CA SER A 57 5.84 15.62 8.34
C SER A 57 5.44 14.43 7.47
N GLY A 58 5.53 13.22 8.01
CA GLY A 58 5.31 12.00 7.23
C GLY A 58 4.49 10.94 7.94
N LEU A 59 3.94 10.03 7.14
CA LEU A 59 3.33 8.79 7.58
C LEU A 59 4.09 7.64 6.90
N LEU A 60 4.80 6.85 7.70
CA LEU A 60 5.40 5.59 7.26
C LEU A 60 4.39 4.47 7.48
N SER A 61 4.07 3.70 6.45
CA SER A 61 3.10 2.60 6.54
C SER A 61 3.55 1.37 5.76
N ARG A 62 3.11 0.20 6.21
CA ARG A 62 3.20 -1.05 5.46
C ARG A 62 1.81 -1.67 5.31
N ASP A 63 1.46 -2.02 4.07
CA ASP A 63 0.29 -2.83 3.71
C ASP A 63 -1.05 -2.42 4.41
N VAL A 64 -1.20 -1.14 4.82
CA VAL A 64 -2.27 -0.49 5.62
C VAL A 64 -2.48 -0.94 7.09
N THR A 65 -1.83 -1.99 7.59
CA THR A 65 -2.06 -2.47 8.97
C THR A 65 -1.23 -1.74 10.02
N GLU A 66 -0.09 -1.20 9.61
CA GLU A 66 0.90 -0.56 10.48
C GLU A 66 1.21 0.83 9.96
N ALA A 67 1.19 1.82 10.85
CA ALA A 67 1.54 3.20 10.50
C ALA A 67 2.24 3.90 11.67
N VAL A 68 3.27 4.70 11.34
CA VAL A 68 3.98 5.56 12.27
C VAL A 68 4.04 6.97 11.71
N HIS A 69 3.67 7.94 12.54
CA HIS A 69 3.79 9.36 12.22
C HIS A 69 5.22 9.84 12.48
N LEU A 70 5.75 10.62 11.57
CA LEU A 70 7.10 11.15 11.59
C LEU A 70 7.03 12.68 11.53
N ASN A 71 7.84 13.37 12.33
CA ASN A 71 8.07 14.80 12.12
C ASN A 71 8.88 15.01 10.82
N ALA A 72 9.05 16.27 10.38
CA ALA A 72 9.69 16.57 9.10
C ALA A 72 11.13 16.04 8.96
N THR A 73 11.93 16.15 10.03
CA THR A 73 13.30 15.63 10.04
C THR A 73 13.31 14.11 9.98
N ALA A 74 12.45 13.45 10.76
CA ALA A 74 12.34 12.00 10.78
C ALA A 74 11.84 11.45 9.44
N ALA A 75 10.92 12.14 8.77
CA ALA A 75 10.45 11.79 7.43
C ALA A 75 11.59 11.88 6.39
N HIS A 76 12.45 12.91 6.47
CA HIS A 76 13.62 13.03 5.59
C HIS A 76 14.64 11.89 5.83
N VAL A 77 14.89 11.53 7.09
CA VAL A 77 15.77 10.41 7.43
C VAL A 77 15.18 9.07 6.99
N ALA A 78 13.89 8.85 7.20
CA ALA A 78 13.19 7.65 6.75
C ALA A 78 13.28 7.51 5.23
N ARG A 79 13.09 8.60 4.47
CA ARG A 79 13.33 8.60 3.02
C ARG A 79 14.76 8.21 2.69
N MET A 80 15.77 8.79 3.35
CA MET A 80 17.16 8.42 3.09
C MET A 80 17.42 6.91 3.31
N ALA A 81 16.89 6.34 4.39
CA ALA A 81 16.97 4.90 4.66
C ALA A 81 16.25 4.08 3.58
N LEU A 82 15.07 4.52 3.14
CA LEU A 82 14.32 3.89 2.06
C LEU A 82 15.06 3.95 0.71
N GLU A 83 15.78 5.02 0.43
CA GLU A 83 16.62 5.17 -0.77
C GLU A 83 17.99 4.44 -0.68
N GLY A 84 18.26 3.73 0.43
CA GLY A 84 19.49 2.97 0.62
C GLY A 84 20.73 3.82 0.88
N ILE A 85 20.55 5.06 1.36
CA ILE A 85 21.64 5.89 1.87
C ILE A 85 22.15 5.26 3.18
N SER A 86 23.45 5.38 3.46
CA SER A 86 24.00 4.87 4.72
C SER A 86 23.78 5.85 5.87
N VAL A 87 23.65 5.31 7.09
CA VAL A 87 23.54 6.08 8.34
C VAL A 87 24.60 7.20 8.41
N ALA A 88 25.86 6.88 8.10
CA ALA A 88 26.95 7.86 8.12
C ALA A 88 26.76 9.00 7.11
N ALA A 89 26.32 8.69 5.88
CA ALA A 89 26.04 9.68 4.85
C ALA A 89 24.82 10.55 5.22
N SER A 90 23.78 9.95 5.81
CA SER A 90 22.62 10.69 6.32
C SER A 90 22.99 11.67 7.43
N ILE A 91 23.78 11.24 8.42
CA ILE A 91 24.27 12.13 9.49
C ILE A 91 25.06 13.30 8.90
N ALA A 92 25.96 13.03 7.95
CA ALA A 92 26.74 14.07 7.29
C ALA A 92 25.89 15.04 6.45
N ALA A 93 24.80 14.57 5.85
CA ALA A 93 23.85 15.42 5.13
C ALA A 93 23.03 16.30 6.09
N LEU A 94 22.52 15.72 7.18
CA LEU A 94 21.77 16.46 8.21
C LEU A 94 22.59 17.57 8.85
N ARG A 95 23.84 17.28 9.27
CA ARG A 95 24.73 18.27 9.88
C ARG A 95 25.08 19.43 8.95
N ARG A 96 25.15 19.16 7.64
CA ARG A 96 25.38 20.22 6.64
C ARG A 96 24.14 21.11 6.49
N ARG A 97 22.95 20.51 6.51
CA ARG A 97 21.69 21.20 6.24
C ARG A 97 21.12 21.95 7.46
N TYR A 98 21.15 21.33 8.63
CA TYR A 98 20.60 21.87 9.86
C TYR A 98 21.74 22.30 10.78
N GLN A 99 21.96 23.62 10.88
CA GLN A 99 22.98 24.23 11.74
C GLN A 99 22.43 24.42 13.16
N GLY A 100 23.28 24.29 14.18
CA GLY A 100 22.92 24.57 15.58
C GLY A 100 22.07 23.50 16.28
N VAL A 101 21.92 22.31 15.70
CA VAL A 101 21.21 21.17 16.31
C VAL A 101 22.20 20.24 17.02
N GLY A 102 21.76 19.56 18.08
CA GLY A 102 22.54 18.53 18.79
C GLY A 102 22.96 17.35 17.89
N ASP A 103 23.73 16.40 18.43
CA ASP A 103 24.23 15.27 17.64
C ASP A 103 23.09 14.33 17.17
N PRO A 104 22.83 14.19 15.86
CA PRO A 104 21.67 13.43 15.36
C PRO A 104 21.90 11.91 15.33
N ARG A 105 23.06 11.41 15.77
CA ARG A 105 23.45 9.98 15.61
C ARG A 105 22.41 9.01 16.16
N GLU A 106 21.98 9.21 17.39
CA GLU A 106 21.04 8.30 18.06
C GLU A 106 19.67 8.30 17.37
N GLU A 107 19.16 9.49 17.04
CA GLU A 107 17.88 9.64 16.37
C GLU A 107 17.89 9.04 14.95
N VAL A 108 18.96 9.27 14.19
CA VAL A 108 19.13 8.65 12.87
C VAL A 108 19.17 7.12 13.00
N ALA A 109 19.92 6.58 13.97
CA ALA A 109 19.98 5.14 14.17
C ALA A 109 18.59 4.54 14.52
N ARG A 110 17.81 5.23 15.36
CA ARG A 110 16.43 4.83 15.69
C ARG A 110 15.54 4.77 14.44
N ILE A 111 15.58 5.80 13.59
CA ILE A 111 14.73 5.86 12.39
C ILE A 111 15.13 4.79 11.36
N TYR A 112 16.44 4.51 11.21
CA TYR A 112 16.89 3.42 10.36
C TYR A 112 16.39 2.06 10.87
N ALA A 113 16.50 1.80 12.17
CA ALA A 113 15.97 0.58 12.77
C ALA A 113 14.44 0.45 12.55
N LEU A 114 13.70 1.57 12.64
CA LEU A 114 12.28 1.63 12.31
C LEU A 114 12.01 1.25 10.86
N VAL A 115 12.71 1.85 9.90
CA VAL A 115 12.55 1.54 8.47
C VAL A 115 12.91 0.07 8.17
N ASP A 116 13.97 -0.46 8.78
CA ASP A 116 14.37 -1.86 8.62
C ASP A 116 13.30 -2.82 9.16
N ALA A 117 12.64 -2.47 10.28
CA ALA A 117 11.52 -3.25 10.80
C ALA A 117 10.32 -3.26 9.83
N PHE A 118 10.00 -2.13 9.21
CA PHE A 118 8.95 -2.06 8.18
C PHE A 118 9.32 -2.87 6.92
N ARG A 119 10.61 -3.05 6.62
CA ARG A 119 11.10 -3.86 5.51
C ARG A 119 11.21 -5.35 5.80
N ALA A 120 11.15 -5.77 7.06
CA ALA A 120 11.36 -7.15 7.46
C ALA A 120 10.29 -8.09 6.86
N PRO A 121 10.54 -9.37 6.60
CA PRO A 121 9.54 -10.26 6.00
C PRO A 121 8.27 -10.39 6.86
N GLU A 122 8.46 -10.61 8.15
CA GLU A 122 7.37 -10.77 9.11
C GLU A 122 7.00 -9.43 9.75
N PRO A 123 5.71 -9.04 9.71
CA PRO A 123 5.25 -7.83 10.37
C PRO A 123 5.49 -7.97 11.88
N ARG A 124 6.30 -7.06 12.41
CA ARG A 124 6.53 -6.94 13.86
C ARG A 124 5.68 -5.79 14.34
N CYS A 125 4.85 -6.06 15.35
CA CYS A 125 4.08 -5.01 16.03
C CYS A 125 5.01 -3.82 16.33
N PRO A 126 4.81 -2.65 15.68
CA PRO A 126 5.75 -1.53 15.79
C PRO A 126 5.88 -1.05 17.24
N ARG A 127 4.80 -1.18 18.01
CA ARG A 127 4.78 -0.91 19.45
C ARG A 127 5.74 -1.81 20.23
N CYS A 128 5.77 -3.11 19.92
CA CYS A 128 6.63 -4.05 20.61
C CYS A 128 8.10 -3.84 20.22
N ALA A 129 8.35 -3.50 18.95
CA ALA A 129 9.69 -3.23 18.44
C ALA A 129 10.24 -1.86 18.91
N PHE A 130 9.36 -0.88 19.15
CA PHE A 130 9.72 0.50 19.50
C PHE A 130 8.85 1.02 20.68
N PRO A 131 9.20 0.66 21.92
CA PRO A 131 8.42 1.01 23.12
C PRO A 131 8.32 2.52 23.38
N SER A 132 9.25 3.30 22.82
CA SER A 132 9.31 4.76 22.95
C SER A 132 8.37 5.51 22.00
N LEU A 133 7.63 4.81 21.13
CA LEU A 133 6.67 5.46 20.24
C LEU A 133 5.47 5.97 21.04
N GLU A 134 5.25 7.27 20.97
CA GLU A 134 4.08 7.91 21.56
C GLU A 134 2.80 7.53 20.78
N ARG A 135 1.70 7.33 21.52
CA ARG A 135 0.40 7.11 20.91
C ARG A 135 -0.33 8.42 20.72
N ILE A 136 -0.60 8.73 19.46
CA ILE A 136 -1.45 9.84 19.07
C ILE A 136 -2.91 9.33 19.11
N PRO A 137 -3.84 10.01 19.81
CA PRO A 137 -5.24 9.63 19.80
C PRO A 137 -5.83 9.60 18.37
N ALA A 138 -6.83 8.74 18.16
CA ALA A 138 -7.56 8.74 16.90
C ALA A 138 -8.16 10.14 16.65
N PHE A 139 -8.03 10.64 15.42
CA PHE A 139 -8.55 11.93 14.98
C PHE A 139 -7.95 13.17 15.68
N SER A 140 -6.82 13.05 16.39
CA SER A 140 -6.19 14.21 17.04
C SER A 140 -5.19 14.96 16.14
N ALA A 141 -5.03 14.54 14.88
CA ALA A 141 -4.19 15.22 13.90
C ALA A 141 -4.97 15.40 12.58
N PRO A 142 -4.84 16.56 11.90
CA PRO A 142 -5.47 16.77 10.61
C PRO A 142 -4.87 15.81 9.57
N VAL A 143 -5.72 15.26 8.71
CA VAL A 143 -5.29 14.40 7.60
C VAL A 143 -5.16 15.24 6.33
N SER A 144 -4.00 15.19 5.67
CA SER A 144 -3.80 15.91 4.39
C SER A 144 -4.49 15.22 3.21
N ALA A 145 -4.83 13.94 3.36
CA ALA A 145 -5.56 13.14 2.37
C ALA A 145 -6.21 11.92 3.04
N PRO A 146 -7.29 11.36 2.46
CA PRO A 146 -7.87 10.12 2.92
C PRO A 146 -6.84 8.98 2.99
N TYR A 147 -6.93 8.15 4.02
CA TYR A 147 -6.12 6.92 4.10
C TYR A 147 -6.60 5.87 3.09
N LYS A 148 -7.92 5.82 2.88
CA LYS A 148 -8.59 4.84 2.04
C LYS A 148 -9.71 5.51 1.25
N VAL A 149 -9.88 5.13 -0.02
CA VAL A 149 -10.99 5.57 -0.87
C VAL A 149 -11.63 4.36 -1.57
N ASP A 150 -12.96 4.24 -1.44
CA ASP A 150 -13.77 3.20 -2.08
C ASP A 150 -14.36 3.76 -3.39
N LEU A 151 -14.05 3.09 -4.51
CA LEU A 151 -14.37 3.50 -5.87
C LEU A 151 -15.45 2.57 -6.45
N ALA A 152 -16.70 3.02 -6.44
CA ALA A 152 -17.82 2.30 -7.03
C ALA A 152 -17.77 2.38 -8.56
N LEU A 153 -17.12 1.40 -9.21
CA LEU A 153 -16.87 1.41 -10.67
C LEU A 153 -18.14 1.33 -11.48
N THR A 154 -19.10 0.53 -10.99
CA THR A 154 -20.42 0.37 -11.57
C THR A 154 -21.41 0.04 -10.47
N TYR A 155 -22.69 0.33 -10.67
CA TYR A 155 -23.76 -0.12 -9.77
C TYR A 155 -24.47 -1.37 -10.28
N ARG A 156 -24.09 -1.88 -11.46
CA ARG A 156 -24.58 -3.18 -11.97
C ARG A 156 -24.08 -4.29 -11.06
N CYS A 157 -24.95 -5.24 -10.72
CA CYS A 157 -24.61 -6.41 -9.91
C CYS A 157 -25.39 -7.62 -10.39
N ASN A 158 -24.73 -8.78 -10.42
CA ASN A 158 -25.31 -10.08 -10.72
C ASN A 158 -25.95 -10.76 -9.49
N ASN A 159 -25.95 -10.10 -8.33
CA ASN A 159 -26.76 -10.47 -7.16
C ASN A 159 -27.92 -9.48 -6.94
N ALA A 160 -28.89 -9.90 -6.12
CA ALA A 160 -30.09 -9.14 -5.76
C ALA A 160 -30.33 -9.17 -4.24
N CYS A 161 -29.28 -8.90 -3.46
CA CYS A 161 -29.30 -9.06 -2.01
C CYS A 161 -30.39 -8.21 -1.35
N ALA A 162 -31.18 -8.82 -0.46
CA ALA A 162 -32.30 -8.15 0.21
C ALA A 162 -31.87 -6.98 1.11
N HIS A 163 -30.64 -7.02 1.64
CA HIS A 163 -30.07 -6.03 2.54
C HIS A 163 -29.15 -5.01 1.83
N CYS A 164 -29.10 -5.01 0.49
CA CYS A 164 -28.17 -4.17 -0.24
C CYS A 164 -28.45 -2.68 0.00
N TYR A 165 -27.45 -1.92 0.43
CA TYR A 165 -27.56 -0.48 0.62
C TYR A 165 -27.70 0.30 -0.71
N ASN A 166 -27.37 -0.33 -1.85
CA ASN A 166 -27.56 0.27 -3.15
C ASN A 166 -29.04 0.17 -3.55
N GLU A 167 -29.69 1.32 -3.67
CA GLU A 167 -31.06 1.39 -4.16
C GLU A 167 -31.19 0.77 -5.57
N PRO A 168 -32.27 0.00 -5.86
CA PRO A 168 -32.43 -0.67 -7.16
C PRO A 168 -32.28 0.26 -8.38
N GLY A 169 -32.76 1.50 -8.27
CA GLY A 169 -32.65 2.51 -9.34
C GLY A 169 -31.21 2.88 -9.69
N ARG A 170 -30.25 2.71 -8.77
CA ARG A 170 -28.83 2.99 -9.01
C ARG A 170 -28.21 2.07 -10.04
N LYS A 171 -28.75 0.85 -10.24
CA LYS A 171 -28.23 -0.11 -11.24
C LYS A 171 -28.26 0.44 -12.68
N ALA A 172 -29.13 1.41 -12.96
CA ALA A 172 -29.25 2.07 -14.25
C ALA A 172 -28.38 3.33 -14.39
N MET A 173 -27.71 3.78 -13.31
CA MET A 173 -26.85 4.96 -13.40
C MET A 173 -25.65 4.69 -14.31
N PRO A 174 -25.28 5.67 -15.17
CA PRO A 174 -24.10 5.55 -15.99
C PRO A 174 -22.85 5.43 -15.10
N SER A 175 -21.95 4.55 -15.52
CA SER A 175 -20.62 4.43 -14.92
C SER A 175 -19.67 5.41 -15.61
N LEU A 176 -18.65 5.90 -14.88
CA LEU A 176 -17.57 6.62 -15.54
C LEU A 176 -16.86 5.71 -16.55
N THR A 177 -16.33 6.31 -17.61
CA THR A 177 -15.48 5.63 -18.58
C THR A 177 -14.13 5.27 -17.97
N THR A 178 -13.42 4.34 -18.62
CA THR A 178 -12.06 3.94 -18.20
C THR A 178 -11.11 5.13 -18.13
N THR A 179 -11.18 6.06 -19.09
CA THR A 179 -10.37 7.29 -19.10
C THR A 179 -10.66 8.20 -17.90
N GLU A 180 -11.94 8.39 -17.56
CA GLU A 180 -12.34 9.20 -16.40
C GLU A 180 -11.89 8.55 -15.09
N TRP A 181 -11.97 7.22 -14.98
CA TRP A 181 -11.44 6.50 -13.82
C TRP A 181 -9.92 6.64 -13.70
N ARG A 182 -9.18 6.62 -14.82
CA ARG A 182 -7.73 6.87 -14.80
C ARG A 182 -7.39 8.28 -14.30
N ASP A 183 -8.11 9.32 -14.77
CA ASP A 183 -7.93 10.69 -14.26
C ASP A 183 -8.27 10.80 -12.76
N ALA A 184 -9.34 10.12 -12.31
CA ALA A 184 -9.68 10.07 -10.89
C ALA A 184 -8.55 9.42 -10.07
N LEU A 185 -8.00 8.28 -10.52
CA LEU A 185 -6.87 7.62 -9.87
C LEU A 185 -5.63 8.52 -9.84
N ASP A 186 -5.31 9.23 -10.92
CA ASP A 186 -4.17 10.17 -11.00
C ASP A 186 -4.34 11.34 -10.01
N ARG A 187 -5.57 11.83 -9.81
CA ARG A 187 -5.86 12.84 -8.78
C ARG A 187 -5.68 12.30 -7.37
N LEU A 188 -6.18 11.10 -7.09
CA LEU A 188 -6.04 10.46 -5.77
C LEU A 188 -4.57 10.18 -5.43
N ALA A 189 -3.78 9.72 -6.41
CA ALA A 189 -2.35 9.51 -6.25
C ALA A 189 -1.60 10.82 -5.96
N ARG A 190 -1.93 11.91 -6.68
CA ARG A 190 -1.36 13.26 -6.41
C ARG A 190 -1.69 13.78 -5.01
N LEU A 191 -2.88 13.46 -4.49
CA LEU A 191 -3.25 13.79 -3.11
C LEU A 191 -2.51 12.93 -2.07
N GLY A 192 -1.92 11.80 -2.49
CA GLY A 192 -1.24 10.87 -1.59
C GLY A 192 -2.18 9.93 -0.86
N VAL A 193 -3.28 9.52 -1.52
CA VAL A 193 -4.15 8.45 -1.01
C VAL A 193 -3.37 7.15 -0.96
N LEU A 194 -3.38 6.50 0.21
CA LEU A 194 -2.58 5.30 0.48
C LEU A 194 -3.23 4.02 -0.05
N HIS A 195 -4.56 3.94 -0.03
CA HIS A 195 -5.31 2.73 -0.33
C HIS A 195 -6.54 3.05 -1.17
N VAL A 196 -6.69 2.37 -2.30
CA VAL A 196 -7.89 2.44 -3.15
C VAL A 196 -8.56 1.07 -3.20
N ILE A 197 -9.89 1.04 -3.15
CA ILE A 197 -10.66 -0.19 -3.27
C ILE A 197 -11.64 -0.07 -4.43
N PHE A 198 -11.54 -0.99 -5.38
CA PHE A 198 -12.57 -1.14 -6.42
C PHE A 198 -13.78 -1.89 -5.85
N THR A 199 -14.95 -1.29 -6.01
CA THR A 199 -16.21 -1.78 -5.45
C THR A 199 -17.37 -1.33 -6.35
N GLY A 200 -18.57 -1.23 -5.76
CA GLY A 200 -19.81 -0.87 -6.41
C GLY A 200 -20.44 -2.08 -7.06
N GLY A 201 -21.78 -2.11 -7.09
CA GLY A 201 -22.57 -3.23 -7.61
C GLY A 201 -21.82 -4.55 -7.47
N GLU A 202 -21.26 -5.01 -8.59
CA GLU A 202 -20.14 -5.93 -8.62
C GLU A 202 -19.00 -5.38 -9.52
N PRO A 203 -17.79 -5.07 -8.99
CA PRO A 203 -16.72 -4.46 -9.78
C PRO A 203 -16.22 -5.37 -10.90
N THR A 204 -16.32 -6.70 -10.73
CA THR A 204 -15.91 -7.65 -11.77
C THR A 204 -16.80 -7.59 -13.03
N LEU A 205 -17.92 -6.84 -13.01
CA LEU A 205 -18.73 -6.56 -14.20
C LEU A 205 -18.24 -5.36 -15.01
N PHE A 206 -17.26 -4.59 -14.50
CA PHE A 206 -16.65 -3.50 -15.24
C PHE A 206 -15.66 -4.04 -16.29
N PRO A 207 -15.80 -3.71 -17.60
CA PRO A 207 -15.03 -4.33 -18.67
C PRO A 207 -13.50 -4.23 -18.50
N ASP A 208 -13.01 -3.06 -18.08
CA ASP A 208 -11.57 -2.76 -18.03
C ASP A 208 -10.99 -2.81 -16.60
N LEU A 209 -11.60 -3.58 -15.69
CA LEU A 209 -11.18 -3.67 -14.29
C LEU A 209 -9.68 -4.00 -14.15
N ILE A 210 -9.18 -4.96 -14.91
CA ILE A 210 -7.77 -5.37 -14.87
C ILE A 210 -6.83 -4.24 -15.31
N GLU A 211 -7.26 -3.41 -16.27
CA GLU A 211 -6.49 -2.23 -16.68
C GLU A 211 -6.45 -1.18 -15.57
N LEU A 212 -7.60 -0.90 -14.95
CA LEU A 212 -7.68 0.06 -13.84
C LEU A 212 -6.85 -0.39 -12.63
N ILE A 213 -6.86 -1.68 -12.31
CA ILE A 213 -5.98 -2.25 -11.26
C ILE A 213 -4.51 -1.98 -11.60
N ARG A 214 -4.09 -2.26 -12.84
CA ARG A 214 -2.70 -2.02 -13.27
C ARG A 214 -2.31 -0.55 -13.24
N HIS A 215 -3.22 0.33 -13.66
CA HIS A 215 -2.99 1.78 -13.60
C HIS A 215 -2.86 2.25 -12.16
N ALA A 216 -3.79 1.86 -11.27
CA ALA A 216 -3.72 2.17 -9.84
C ALA A 216 -2.44 1.63 -9.20
N ASP A 217 -2.04 0.40 -9.54
CA ASP A 217 -0.83 -0.23 -9.04
C ASP A 217 0.45 0.55 -9.38
N HIS A 218 0.51 1.06 -10.62
CA HIS A 218 1.63 1.85 -11.11
C HIS A 218 1.76 3.19 -10.37
N LEU A 219 0.64 3.78 -9.96
CA LEU A 219 0.61 5.03 -9.19
C LEU A 219 1.12 4.85 -7.75
N GLY A 220 1.23 3.61 -7.28
CA GLY A 220 1.82 3.28 -5.99
C GLY A 220 0.89 3.05 -4.78
N PRO A 221 -0.41 3.38 -4.73
CA PRO A 221 -1.24 2.98 -3.59
C PRO A 221 -1.37 1.45 -3.48
N ILE A 222 -1.91 1.00 -2.35
CA ILE A 222 -2.42 -0.37 -2.20
C ILE A 222 -3.73 -0.47 -2.95
N VAL A 223 -3.94 -1.56 -3.68
CA VAL A 223 -5.14 -1.76 -4.50
C VAL A 223 -5.93 -2.93 -3.94
N GLY A 224 -7.14 -2.67 -3.46
CA GLY A 224 -8.08 -3.68 -2.97
C GLY A 224 -9.29 -3.83 -3.88
N MET A 225 -10.06 -4.90 -3.69
CA MET A 225 -11.35 -5.09 -4.35
C MET A 225 -12.37 -5.73 -3.40
N ASN A 226 -13.57 -5.17 -3.36
CA ASN A 226 -14.72 -5.76 -2.67
C ASN A 226 -15.64 -6.40 -3.70
N THR A 227 -15.93 -7.69 -3.58
CA THR A 227 -16.65 -8.47 -4.60
C THR A 227 -17.56 -9.51 -3.96
N ASN A 228 -18.60 -9.93 -4.68
CA ASN A 228 -19.36 -11.14 -4.35
C ASN A 228 -18.60 -12.44 -4.64
N GLY A 229 -17.42 -12.38 -5.27
CA GLY A 229 -16.50 -13.50 -5.42
C GLY A 229 -16.84 -14.48 -6.54
N ARG A 230 -18.01 -14.39 -7.18
CA ARG A 230 -18.48 -15.37 -8.17
C ARG A 230 -17.54 -15.51 -9.37
N ARG A 231 -17.14 -14.37 -9.95
CA ARG A 231 -16.22 -14.35 -11.11
C ARG A 231 -14.81 -14.83 -10.74
N LEU A 232 -14.44 -14.83 -9.46
CA LEU A 232 -13.14 -15.35 -9.03
C LEU A 232 -13.02 -16.87 -9.22
N ALA A 233 -14.14 -17.58 -9.37
CA ALA A 233 -14.14 -19.01 -9.70
C ALA A 233 -13.62 -19.30 -11.12
N GLU A 234 -13.64 -18.31 -12.02
CA GLU A 234 -13.18 -18.46 -13.41
C GLU A 234 -11.68 -18.83 -13.45
N PRO A 235 -11.29 -19.91 -14.16
CA PRO A 235 -9.91 -20.32 -14.26
C PRO A 235 -8.98 -19.20 -14.73
N GLY A 236 -7.96 -18.88 -13.93
CA GLY A 236 -6.94 -17.89 -14.27
C GLY A 236 -7.32 -16.43 -14.00
N TYR A 237 -8.58 -16.13 -13.68
CA TYR A 237 -9.02 -14.75 -13.43
C TYR A 237 -8.34 -14.12 -12.20
N VAL A 238 -8.29 -14.85 -11.08
CA VAL A 238 -7.57 -14.42 -9.87
C VAL A 238 -6.09 -14.14 -10.15
N ARG A 239 -5.43 -15.01 -10.93
CA ARG A 239 -4.02 -14.80 -11.32
C ARG A 239 -3.86 -13.55 -12.18
N ALA A 240 -4.81 -13.24 -13.06
CA ALA A 240 -4.78 -12.03 -13.86
C ALA A 240 -4.92 -10.76 -13.00
N LEU A 241 -5.79 -10.79 -11.98
CA LEU A 241 -5.94 -9.71 -11.00
C LEU A 241 -4.65 -9.50 -10.18
N ALA A 242 -4.08 -10.58 -9.64
CA ALA A 242 -2.82 -10.53 -8.88
C ALA A 242 -1.67 -9.98 -9.74
N ARG A 243 -1.51 -10.46 -10.97
CA ARG A 243 -0.50 -9.96 -11.92
C ARG A 243 -0.71 -8.50 -12.31
N ALA A 244 -1.94 -8.01 -12.28
CA ALA A 244 -2.22 -6.60 -12.51
C ALA A 244 -1.83 -5.72 -11.31
N GLY A 245 -1.55 -6.30 -10.15
CA GLY A 245 -1.15 -5.57 -8.94
C GLY A 245 -2.25 -5.46 -7.88
N LEU A 246 -3.34 -6.23 -8.00
CA LEU A 246 -4.33 -6.32 -6.93
C LEU A 246 -3.65 -6.88 -5.67
N SER A 247 -3.74 -6.18 -4.55
CA SER A 247 -3.07 -6.53 -3.30
C SER A 247 -3.95 -7.42 -2.41
N HIS A 248 -5.26 -7.17 -2.41
CA HIS A 248 -6.20 -7.95 -1.61
C HIS A 248 -7.61 -7.98 -2.20
N VAL A 249 -8.37 -8.99 -1.79
CA VAL A 249 -9.80 -9.12 -2.08
C VAL A 249 -10.58 -9.30 -0.78
N GLN A 250 -11.71 -8.62 -0.68
CA GLN A 250 -12.73 -8.88 0.32
C GLN A 250 -13.95 -9.51 -0.37
N VAL A 251 -14.24 -10.77 -0.03
CA VAL A 251 -15.36 -11.52 -0.57
C VAL A 251 -16.49 -11.58 0.45
N THR A 252 -17.70 -11.17 0.04
CA THR A 252 -18.89 -11.29 0.89
C THR A 252 -19.44 -12.72 0.85
N LEU A 253 -19.37 -13.43 1.98
CA LEU A 253 -19.97 -14.75 2.17
C LEU A 253 -21.12 -14.63 3.19
N ALA A 254 -22.35 -14.63 2.70
CA ALA A 254 -23.55 -14.35 3.50
C ALA A 254 -23.90 -15.44 4.53
N SER A 255 -23.60 -16.71 4.24
CA SER A 255 -23.74 -17.82 5.19
C SER A 255 -22.79 -18.94 4.80
N CYS A 256 -22.44 -19.81 5.75
CA CYS A 256 -21.76 -21.08 5.48
C CYS A 256 -22.69 -22.15 4.91
N ARG A 257 -24.02 -21.90 4.91
CA ARG A 257 -25.06 -22.80 4.37
C ARG A 257 -25.53 -22.27 3.02
N ALA A 258 -25.51 -23.14 2.00
CA ALA A 258 -25.82 -22.75 0.61
C ALA A 258 -27.21 -22.13 0.45
N GLU A 259 -28.23 -22.77 1.02
CA GLU A 259 -29.63 -22.30 0.95
C GLU A 259 -29.81 -20.90 1.54
N GLU A 260 -29.20 -20.64 2.70
CA GLU A 260 -29.26 -19.34 3.36
C GLU A 260 -28.49 -18.28 2.60
N HIS A 261 -27.29 -18.61 2.11
CA HIS A 261 -26.50 -17.71 1.28
C HIS A 261 -27.30 -17.28 0.04
N ASN A 262 -27.86 -18.24 -0.69
CA ASN A 262 -28.60 -17.97 -1.92
C ASN A 262 -29.89 -17.18 -1.66
N ALA A 263 -30.57 -17.45 -0.55
CA ALA A 263 -31.73 -16.67 -0.13
C ALA A 263 -31.36 -15.21 0.18
N ILE A 264 -30.23 -14.99 0.86
CA ILE A 264 -29.75 -13.64 1.21
C ILE A 264 -29.29 -12.87 -0.03
N THR A 265 -28.56 -13.51 -0.95
CA THR A 265 -28.03 -12.88 -2.17
C THR A 265 -29.06 -12.77 -3.29
N GLY A 266 -30.19 -13.47 -3.17
CA GLY A 266 -31.27 -13.50 -4.16
C GLY A 266 -30.89 -14.23 -5.45
N THR A 267 -29.92 -15.14 -5.41
CA THR A 267 -29.42 -15.90 -6.56
C THR A 267 -28.61 -17.12 -6.10
N ASP A 268 -28.48 -18.14 -6.95
CA ASP A 268 -27.66 -19.32 -6.65
C ASP A 268 -26.16 -19.04 -6.79
N SER A 269 -25.59 -18.31 -5.82
CA SER A 269 -24.20 -17.84 -5.85
C SER A 269 -23.23 -18.58 -4.94
N PHE A 270 -23.72 -19.45 -4.03
CA PHE A 270 -22.87 -20.05 -3.00
C PHE A 270 -21.65 -20.80 -3.55
N GLU A 271 -21.88 -21.74 -4.48
CA GLU A 271 -20.81 -22.57 -5.05
C GLU A 271 -19.75 -21.74 -5.78
N GLU A 272 -20.18 -20.78 -6.59
CA GLU A 272 -19.29 -19.85 -7.29
C GLU A 272 -18.48 -18.99 -6.31
N THR A 273 -19.13 -18.48 -5.26
CA THR A 273 -18.49 -17.65 -4.22
C THR A 273 -17.42 -18.43 -3.47
N VAL A 274 -17.75 -19.66 -3.01
CA VAL A 274 -16.82 -20.52 -2.28
C VAL A 274 -15.68 -20.98 -3.18
N ALA A 275 -15.95 -21.34 -4.44
CA ALA A 275 -14.91 -21.65 -5.41
C ALA A 275 -13.99 -20.44 -5.65
N GLY A 276 -14.55 -19.23 -5.75
CA GLY A 276 -13.79 -17.99 -5.86
C GLY A 276 -12.87 -17.72 -4.67
N ILE A 277 -13.37 -17.94 -3.44
CA ILE A 277 -12.56 -17.83 -2.21
C ILE A 277 -11.40 -18.82 -2.23
N ARG A 278 -11.65 -20.09 -2.60
CA ARG A 278 -10.58 -21.10 -2.71
C ARG A 278 -9.51 -20.68 -3.72
N ARG A 279 -9.90 -20.18 -4.88
CA ARG A 279 -8.96 -19.66 -5.89
C ARG A 279 -8.17 -18.46 -5.42
N ALA A 280 -8.78 -17.57 -4.64
CA ALA A 280 -8.08 -16.44 -4.03
C ALA A 280 -7.02 -16.91 -3.01
N LEU A 281 -7.34 -17.91 -2.18
CA LEU A 281 -6.40 -18.52 -1.23
C LEU A 281 -5.26 -19.29 -1.91
N GLU A 282 -5.47 -19.82 -3.12
CA GLU A 282 -4.44 -20.45 -3.95
C GLU A 282 -3.51 -19.44 -4.65
N SER A 283 -3.71 -18.14 -4.43
CA SER A 283 -2.97 -17.04 -5.07
C SER A 283 -2.20 -16.19 -4.06
N ASP A 284 -1.42 -15.23 -4.55
CA ASP A 284 -0.69 -14.28 -3.70
C ASP A 284 -1.58 -13.15 -3.14
N LEU A 285 -2.89 -13.18 -3.39
CA LEU A 285 -3.82 -12.18 -2.88
C LEU A 285 -4.09 -12.38 -1.39
N HIS A 286 -3.96 -11.30 -0.61
CA HIS A 286 -4.52 -11.31 0.73
C HIS A 286 -6.05 -11.42 0.65
N THR A 287 -6.61 -12.49 1.23
CA THR A 287 -8.03 -12.83 1.08
C THR A 287 -8.76 -12.60 2.39
N ILE A 288 -9.78 -11.75 2.35
CA ILE A 288 -10.62 -11.38 3.48
C ILE A 288 -12.04 -11.85 3.15
N THR A 289 -12.77 -12.36 4.14
CA THR A 289 -14.21 -12.60 4.02
C THR A 289 -14.97 -11.69 4.98
N ASN A 290 -16.11 -11.17 4.54
CA ASN A 290 -17.08 -10.51 5.40
C ASN A 290 -18.43 -11.24 5.33
N THR A 291 -19.15 -11.25 6.44
CA THR A 291 -20.50 -11.80 6.55
C THR A 291 -21.40 -10.69 7.07
N THR A 292 -22.56 -10.53 6.41
CA THR A 292 -23.58 -9.53 6.71
C THR A 292 -24.87 -10.24 7.07
#